data_AF-A0AAV2AVP8-F1
#
_entry.id   AF-A0AAV2AVP8-F1
#
_cell.length_a   1.000
_cell.length_b   1.000
_cell.length_c   1.000
_cell.angle_alpha   90.00
_cell.angle_beta   90.00
_cell.angle_gamma   90.00
#
_symmetry.space_group_name_H-M   'P 1'
#
loop_
_entity.id
_entity.type
_entity.pdbx_description
1 polymer ?
#
loop_
_entity_poly.entity_id
_entity_poly.type
_entity_poly.pdbx_seq_one_letter_code
_entity_poly.pdbx_strand_id
1 'polypeptide(L)'
;LQKYGSYNFRLLIRAFFLGSCLGTHQGHHTERLEVGKLTTNNSRCGNGIVDPGEECDCGSDCQNIYSCCVQSGMKNECQFDRSKGHECEWTDACCTMSCQIVPKDWKRFCGHGDPSCGPIDAYCDGNSSKCPHHQPDSSASHGQRCGPGNLEQVGAATCKDGRCDSTVCRDAGLEDCHCDHKSRRTCKVCCKKKGKGRKCLSAESFGLKSNVSNFFYRYPGLPCSTVNNEYCDSMGTCTARFSGGSQTDIFYSMIVGKGMSTLALISWTVLWRIMCLRFI
;
A
#
# COMPACT_ATOMS: atom_id res chain seq x y z
N LEU A 1 32.52 -32.65 5.07
CA LEU A 1 32.30 -33.10 6.47
C LEU A 1 31.73 -31.88 7.19
N GLN A 2 30.50 -31.80 7.70
CA GLN A 2 29.66 -32.81 8.36
C GLN A 2 28.16 -32.35 8.39
N LYS A 3 27.27 -33.30 8.06
CA LYS A 3 25.90 -33.62 8.56
C LYS A 3 24.83 -32.55 8.86
N TYR A 4 23.66 -32.76 8.26
CA TYR A 4 22.28 -32.98 8.81
C TYR A 4 21.28 -32.40 7.77
N GLY A 5 20.16 -33.00 7.35
CA GLY A 5 19.52 -34.29 7.54
C GLY A 5 18.30 -34.28 6.60
N SER A 6 18.25 -35.22 5.66
CA SER A 6 17.21 -35.37 4.64
C SER A 6 15.94 -35.96 5.24
N TYR A 7 14.95 -35.14 5.61
CA TYR A 7 13.55 -35.57 5.79
C TYR A 7 12.58 -34.42 5.47
N ASN A 8 11.47 -34.76 4.81
CA ASN A 8 10.27 -33.93 4.54
C ASN A 8 10.10 -33.14 3.23
N PHE A 9 10.72 -33.52 2.10
CA PHE A 9 10.26 -33.04 0.78
C PHE A 9 9.25 -33.98 0.09
N ARG A 10 9.23 -35.27 0.45
CA ARG A 10 8.35 -36.27 -0.19
C ARG A 10 6.91 -36.32 0.35
N LEU A 11 6.64 -35.80 1.56
CA LEU A 11 5.28 -35.78 2.12
C LEU A 11 4.43 -34.60 1.61
N LEU A 12 5.05 -33.42 1.39
CA LEU A 12 4.36 -32.23 0.87
C LEU A 12 3.86 -32.42 -0.57
N ILE A 13 4.58 -33.19 -1.38
CA ILE A 13 4.18 -33.47 -2.77
C ILE A 13 3.01 -34.45 -2.82
N ARG A 14 2.92 -35.43 -1.91
CA ARG A 14 1.77 -36.37 -1.90
C ARG A 14 0.46 -35.70 -1.46
N ALA A 15 0.51 -34.71 -0.56
CA ALA A 15 -0.69 -34.01 -0.09
C ALA A 15 -1.30 -33.09 -1.17
N PHE A 16 -0.48 -32.46 -2.03
CA PHE A 16 -0.97 -31.59 -3.10
C PHE A 16 -1.57 -32.36 -4.29
N PHE A 17 -1.07 -33.57 -4.58
CA PHE A 17 -1.51 -34.35 -5.75
C PHE A 17 -2.79 -35.18 -5.52
N LEU A 18 -3.17 -35.49 -4.27
CA LEU A 18 -4.38 -36.27 -3.97
C LEU A 18 -5.69 -35.45 -3.94
N GLY A 19 -5.62 -34.11 -3.82
CA GLY A 19 -6.80 -33.26 -3.68
C GLY A 19 -7.44 -32.77 -4.98
N SER A 20 -6.82 -32.99 -6.14
CA SER A 20 -7.23 -32.31 -7.39
C SER A 20 -8.01 -33.19 -8.38
N CYS A 21 -8.31 -34.44 -8.03
CA CYS A 21 -9.05 -35.36 -8.92
C CYS A 21 -10.35 -35.93 -8.33
N LEU A 22 -10.67 -35.66 -7.07
CA LEU A 22 -11.90 -36.13 -6.43
C LEU A 22 -12.76 -34.92 -6.04
N GLY A 23 -13.86 -34.72 -6.78
CA GLY A 23 -14.92 -33.81 -6.35
C GLY A 23 -15.56 -34.34 -5.09
N THR A 24 -15.47 -33.59 -3.99
CA THR A 24 -16.22 -33.87 -2.77
C THR A 24 -16.98 -32.63 -2.31
N HIS A 25 -18.31 -32.74 -2.41
CA HIS A 25 -19.28 -32.03 -1.60
C HIS A 25 -18.90 -32.16 -0.13
N GLN A 26 -18.58 -31.06 0.56
CA GLN A 26 -18.49 -31.02 2.01
C GLN A 26 -18.91 -29.64 2.52
N GLY A 27 -19.86 -29.65 3.45
CA GLY A 27 -20.55 -28.48 3.96
C GLY A 27 -19.60 -27.48 4.62
N HIS A 28 -19.88 -26.20 4.38
CA HIS A 28 -19.28 -25.08 5.07
C HIS A 28 -19.56 -25.17 6.59
N HIS A 29 -18.61 -25.71 7.35
CA HIS A 29 -18.42 -25.29 8.73
C HIS A 29 -17.84 -23.87 8.69
N THR A 30 -18.70 -22.87 8.87
CA THR A 30 -18.27 -21.50 9.14
C THR A 30 -17.68 -21.46 10.54
N GLU A 31 -16.38 -21.73 10.65
CA GLU A 31 -15.64 -21.30 11.82
C GLU A 31 -15.50 -19.78 11.70
N ARG A 32 -16.32 -19.09 12.49
CA ARG A 32 -16.29 -17.64 12.68
C ARG A 32 -14.91 -17.33 13.26
N LEU A 33 -13.96 -16.97 12.39
CA LEU A 33 -12.80 -16.18 12.81
C LEU A 33 -13.39 -14.92 13.42
N GLU A 34 -13.46 -14.89 14.75
CA GLU A 34 -13.64 -13.66 15.48
C GLU A 34 -12.48 -12.78 15.07
N VAL A 35 -12.77 -11.82 14.18
CA VAL A 35 -11.92 -10.66 13.98
C VAL A 35 -11.77 -10.06 15.36
N GLY A 36 -10.62 -10.33 15.98
CA GLY A 36 -10.26 -9.80 17.28
C GLY A 36 -10.60 -8.32 17.24
N LYS A 37 -11.58 -7.96 18.07
CA LYS A 37 -12.05 -6.61 18.32
C LYS A 37 -10.86 -5.66 18.20
N LEU A 38 -10.85 -4.77 17.20
CA LEU A 38 -9.87 -3.69 17.09
C LEU A 38 -9.73 -3.12 18.49
N THR A 39 -8.55 -3.33 19.07
CA THR A 39 -8.22 -2.91 20.42
C THR A 39 -8.61 -1.44 20.52
N THR A 40 -9.43 -1.13 21.52
CA THR A 40 -9.59 0.24 22.01
C THR A 40 -8.21 0.89 21.99
N ASN A 41 -8.09 2.04 21.33
CA ASN A 41 -6.85 2.79 21.17
C ASN A 41 -6.37 3.24 22.57
N ASN A 42 -5.77 2.31 23.31
CA ASN A 42 -5.08 2.59 24.55
C ASN A 42 -3.71 3.11 24.14
N SER A 43 -3.70 4.37 23.72
CA SER A 43 -2.48 5.13 23.55
C SER A 43 -1.68 4.98 24.84
N ARG A 44 -0.51 4.35 24.71
CA ARG A 44 0.33 4.00 25.86
C ARG A 44 1.76 3.82 25.37
N CYS A 45 2.67 4.46 26.08
CA CYS A 45 4.09 4.28 25.87
C CYS A 45 4.50 2.83 26.11
N GLY A 46 5.30 2.27 25.20
CA GLY A 46 5.82 0.91 25.26
C GLY A 46 5.01 -0.10 24.43
N ASN A 47 4.09 0.36 23.58
CA ASN A 47 3.35 -0.50 22.65
C ASN A 47 4.07 -0.63 21.28
N GLY A 48 5.14 0.13 21.05
CA GLY A 48 5.93 0.16 19.82
C GLY A 48 5.31 1.01 18.70
N ILE A 49 4.32 1.84 19.01
CA ILE A 49 3.63 2.74 18.09
C ILE A 49 3.71 4.14 18.68
N VAL A 50 4.27 5.08 17.91
CA VAL A 50 4.34 6.48 18.35
C VAL A 50 2.93 7.09 18.39
N ASP A 51 2.42 7.31 19.59
CA ASP A 51 1.11 7.87 19.84
C ASP A 51 1.14 9.41 20.05
N PRO A 52 -0.01 10.12 20.02
CA PRO A 52 -0.04 11.56 20.27
C PRO A 52 0.55 11.93 21.64
N GLY A 53 1.64 12.70 21.62
CA GLY A 53 2.38 13.11 22.82
C GLY A 53 3.72 12.40 23.00
N GLU A 54 3.98 11.36 22.22
CA GLU A 54 5.24 10.62 22.18
C GLU A 54 6.12 11.09 21.01
N GLU A 55 7.43 11.16 21.21
CA GLU A 55 8.40 11.40 20.11
C GLU A 55 8.87 10.08 19.48
N CYS A 56 8.84 8.99 20.25
CA CYS A 56 9.31 7.66 19.88
C CYS A 56 8.64 6.59 20.76
N ASP A 57 8.61 5.33 20.31
CA ASP A 57 8.22 4.20 21.15
C ASP A 57 9.03 2.96 20.73
N CYS A 58 9.93 2.54 21.62
CA CYS A 58 10.81 1.38 21.46
C CYS A 58 10.20 0.08 22.01
N GLY A 59 8.94 0.11 22.45
CA GLY A 59 8.26 -0.99 23.11
C GLY A 59 8.72 -1.16 24.55
N SER A 60 8.64 -2.40 25.05
CA SER A 60 9.08 -2.73 26.41
C SER A 60 10.59 -2.92 26.56
N ASP A 61 11.34 -3.03 25.46
CA ASP A 61 12.78 -3.33 25.47
C ASP A 61 13.58 -2.30 24.67
N CYS A 62 13.89 -1.20 25.34
CA CYS A 62 14.68 -0.09 24.80
C CYS A 62 16.16 -0.22 25.18
N GLN A 63 16.57 -1.34 25.79
CA GLN A 63 17.96 -1.59 26.19
C GLN A 63 18.82 -2.06 25.01
N ASN A 64 18.22 -2.30 23.85
CA ASN A 64 18.97 -2.53 22.63
C ASN A 64 19.84 -1.30 22.32
N ILE A 65 21.11 -1.55 21.96
CA ILE A 65 22.17 -0.53 21.84
C ILE A 65 21.85 0.56 20.81
N TYR A 66 20.87 0.31 19.95
CA TYR A 66 20.45 1.23 18.90
C TYR A 66 19.23 2.07 19.27
N SER A 67 18.52 1.78 20.37
CA SER A 67 17.34 2.55 20.76
C SER A 67 17.72 3.96 21.17
N CYS A 68 17.16 4.94 20.48
CA CYS A 68 17.34 6.35 20.78
C CYS A 68 16.33 6.87 21.81
N CYS A 69 15.31 6.06 22.08
CA CYS A 69 14.15 6.38 22.89
C CYS A 69 14.30 6.00 24.37
N VAL A 70 13.64 6.76 25.24
CA VAL A 70 13.54 6.46 26.68
C VAL A 70 12.47 5.41 26.92
N GLN A 71 12.82 4.37 27.69
CA GLN A 71 11.96 3.24 28.00
C GLN A 71 10.68 3.62 28.75
N SER A 72 9.60 2.91 28.46
CA SER A 72 8.34 2.96 29.22
C SER A 72 8.57 2.75 30.72
N GLY A 73 7.86 3.51 31.55
CA GLY A 73 7.96 3.50 33.02
C GLY A 73 9.12 4.33 33.59
N MET A 74 9.94 4.95 32.74
CA MET A 74 11.01 5.88 33.15
C MET A 74 10.54 7.33 33.06
N LYS A 75 11.30 8.25 33.68
CA LYS A 75 11.05 9.69 33.53
C LYS A 75 11.32 10.10 32.07
N ASN A 76 10.39 10.84 31.47
CA ASN A 76 10.39 11.21 30.04
C ASN A 76 10.28 9.99 29.11
N GLU A 77 9.54 8.96 29.51
CA GLU A 77 9.22 7.81 28.67
C GLU A 77 8.70 8.22 27.29
N CYS A 78 9.04 7.43 26.27
CA CYS A 78 8.62 7.67 24.89
C CYS A 78 9.00 9.06 24.33
N GLN A 79 10.06 9.64 24.88
CA GLN A 79 10.77 10.81 24.35
C GLN A 79 12.19 10.39 23.95
N PHE A 80 12.84 11.18 23.10
CA PHE A 80 14.26 10.94 22.80
C PHE A 80 15.11 11.15 24.06
N ASP A 81 16.14 10.32 24.26
CA ASP A 81 17.04 10.44 25.41
C ASP A 81 18.00 11.64 25.22
N ARG A 82 17.50 12.85 25.48
CA ARG A 82 18.25 14.10 25.39
C ARG A 82 19.45 14.15 26.33
N SER A 83 19.48 13.34 27.39
CA SER A 83 20.63 13.26 28.28
C SER A 83 21.87 12.67 27.59
N LYS A 84 21.66 11.87 26.54
CA LYS A 84 22.68 11.32 25.64
C LYS A 84 22.82 12.13 24.34
N GLY A 85 22.11 13.25 24.22
CA GLY A 85 22.07 14.08 23.01
C GLY A 85 21.25 13.49 21.87
N HIS A 86 20.38 12.50 22.09
CA HIS A 86 19.59 11.90 21.02
C HIS A 86 18.51 12.84 20.48
N GLU A 87 18.34 12.88 19.16
CA GLU A 87 17.43 13.80 18.46
C GLU A 87 16.41 13.09 17.57
N CYS A 88 16.62 11.80 17.28
CA CYS A 88 15.81 11.01 16.36
C CYS A 88 15.92 9.52 16.68
N GLU A 89 15.06 8.70 16.07
CA GLU A 89 15.14 7.24 16.14
C GLU A 89 15.89 6.66 14.94
N TRP A 90 16.78 5.68 15.17
CA TRP A 90 17.65 5.14 14.10
C TRP A 90 16.89 4.48 12.94
N THR A 91 15.64 4.06 13.18
CA THR A 91 14.75 3.50 12.16
C THR A 91 14.27 4.54 11.15
N ASP A 92 14.42 5.83 11.47
CA ASP A 92 14.14 6.91 10.56
C ASP A 92 15.25 7.07 9.49
N ALA A 93 14.84 7.28 8.24
CA ALA A 93 15.74 7.28 7.09
C ALA A 93 16.90 8.31 7.16
N CYS A 94 16.66 9.46 7.83
CA CYS A 94 17.62 10.54 8.02
C CYS A 94 18.13 10.64 9.47
N CYS A 95 18.13 9.53 10.20
CA CYS A 95 18.79 9.42 11.50
C CYS A 95 20.06 8.57 11.39
N THR A 96 21.11 8.95 12.10
CA THR A 96 22.32 8.13 12.24
C THR A 96 22.11 7.05 13.30
N MET A 97 22.99 6.04 13.32
CA MET A 97 23.02 5.03 14.40
C MET A 97 23.39 5.61 15.78
N SER A 98 23.89 6.85 15.81
CA SER A 98 24.17 7.60 17.04
C SER A 98 23.02 8.54 17.42
N CYS A 99 21.83 8.31 16.86
CA CYS A 99 20.62 9.08 17.16
C CYS A 99 20.73 10.57 16.84
N GLN A 100 21.48 10.94 15.79
CA GLN A 100 21.65 12.31 15.33
C GLN A 100 21.00 12.50 13.96
N ILE A 101 20.51 13.70 13.69
CA ILE A 101 20.01 14.06 12.35
C ILE A 101 21.18 14.03 11.35
N VAL A 102 20.95 13.40 10.20
CA VAL A 102 21.96 13.32 9.14
C VAL A 102 22.17 14.71 8.52
N PRO A 103 23.41 15.26 8.52
CA PRO A 103 23.67 16.58 7.96
C PRO A 103 23.38 16.66 6.45
N LYS A 104 22.93 17.84 5.99
CA LYS A 104 22.60 18.12 4.58
C LYS A 104 23.75 17.79 3.62
N ASP A 105 24.97 18.13 4.01
CA ASP A 105 26.16 17.99 3.16
C ASP A 105 26.52 16.53 2.85
N TRP A 106 26.01 15.58 3.64
CA TRP A 106 26.23 14.15 3.40
C TRP A 106 25.48 13.65 2.17
N LYS A 107 24.46 14.40 1.71
CA LYS A 107 23.59 14.00 0.60
C LYS A 107 23.15 12.53 0.72
N ARG A 108 22.76 12.14 1.94
CA ARG A 108 22.32 10.78 2.21
C ARG A 108 21.01 10.54 1.50
N PHE A 109 21.00 9.58 0.58
CA PHE A 109 19.78 9.11 -0.06
C PHE A 109 18.84 8.52 1.01
N CYS A 110 17.59 8.98 1.02
CA CYS A 110 16.60 8.58 2.03
C CYS A 110 15.31 8.00 1.44
N GLY A 111 15.16 8.00 0.12
CA GLY A 111 14.03 7.34 -0.54
C GLY A 111 13.88 7.77 -1.98
N HIS A 112 13.03 7.06 -2.71
CA HIS A 112 12.66 7.45 -4.07
C HIS A 112 11.41 8.33 -4.07
N GLY A 113 11.39 9.33 -4.95
CA GLY A 113 10.18 10.07 -5.31
C GLY A 113 9.25 9.23 -6.18
N ASP A 114 8.02 9.71 -6.43
CA ASP A 114 7.19 9.11 -7.47
C ASP A 114 7.67 9.62 -8.83
N PRO A 115 8.05 8.76 -9.79
CA PRO A 115 8.50 9.19 -11.12
C PRO A 115 7.49 10.06 -11.87
N SER A 116 6.21 9.98 -11.50
CA SER A 116 5.13 10.80 -12.05
C SER A 116 5.08 12.21 -11.46
N CYS A 117 5.76 12.44 -10.33
CA CYS A 117 5.61 13.63 -9.49
C CYS A 117 6.90 14.40 -9.20
N GLY A 118 8.07 13.97 -9.65
CA GLY A 118 9.29 14.73 -9.40
C GLY A 118 10.57 13.91 -9.57
N PRO A 119 11.71 14.43 -9.08
CA PRO A 119 12.97 13.71 -9.14
C PRO A 119 12.84 12.36 -8.41
N ILE A 120 13.51 11.37 -8.98
CA ILE A 120 13.39 9.98 -8.55
C ILE A 120 14.05 9.77 -7.18
N ASP A 121 14.91 10.68 -6.71
CA ASP A 121 15.73 10.49 -5.51
C ASP A 121 15.59 11.64 -4.50
N ALA A 122 15.23 11.28 -3.27
CA ALA A 122 15.17 12.18 -2.12
C ALA A 122 16.42 12.03 -1.24
N TYR A 123 16.91 13.14 -0.72
CA TYR A 123 18.09 13.21 0.14
C TYR A 123 17.78 13.95 1.44
N CYS A 124 18.43 13.56 2.53
CA CYS A 124 18.29 14.22 3.82
C CYS A 124 18.67 15.70 3.74
N ASP A 125 17.85 16.56 4.33
CA ASP A 125 18.01 18.02 4.27
C ASP A 125 18.79 18.60 5.45
N GLY A 126 19.11 17.79 6.46
CA GLY A 126 19.79 18.22 7.70
C GLY A 126 18.85 18.77 8.77
N ASN A 127 17.54 18.81 8.53
CA ASN A 127 16.58 19.47 9.41
C ASN A 127 15.61 18.49 10.09
N SER A 128 15.45 17.28 9.55
CA SER A 128 14.53 16.27 10.07
C SER A 128 15.08 14.85 9.92
N SER A 129 14.65 13.95 10.80
CA SER A 129 14.94 12.50 10.71
C SER A 129 14.08 11.84 9.63
N LYS A 130 12.94 12.45 9.30
CA LYS A 130 12.08 12.01 8.20
C LYS A 130 12.68 12.51 6.89
N CYS A 131 12.63 11.65 5.87
CA CYS A 131 13.07 12.02 4.53
C CYS A 131 12.20 13.18 4.01
N PRO A 132 12.79 14.31 3.60
CA PRO A 132 12.02 15.46 3.14
C PRO A 132 11.17 15.09 1.93
N HIS A 133 9.94 15.58 1.94
CA HIS A 133 9.01 15.41 0.82
C HIS A 133 9.23 16.50 -0.23
N HIS A 134 9.52 17.73 0.20
CA HIS A 134 9.71 18.87 -0.71
C HIS A 134 11.14 18.91 -1.22
N GLN A 135 11.38 18.51 -2.47
CA GLN A 135 12.57 18.97 -3.19
C GLN A 135 12.22 20.20 -4.05
N PRO A 136 13.17 21.15 -4.23
CA PRO A 136 12.90 22.44 -4.89
C PRO A 136 12.34 22.32 -6.32
N ASP A 137 12.64 21.22 -7.00
CA ASP A 137 12.19 20.89 -8.36
C ASP A 137 10.82 20.18 -8.40
N SER A 138 10.36 19.64 -7.27
CA SER A 138 9.14 18.81 -7.20
C SER A 138 7.86 19.63 -7.05
N SER A 139 7.96 20.95 -6.90
CA SER A 139 6.81 21.86 -6.86
C SER A 139 6.15 22.03 -8.23
N ALA A 140 6.90 21.82 -9.32
CA ALA A 140 6.40 21.98 -10.69
C ALA A 140 5.29 20.99 -11.07
N SER A 141 5.22 19.86 -10.38
CA SER A 141 4.22 18.81 -10.61
C SER A 141 3.02 18.91 -9.67
N HIS A 142 3.00 19.83 -8.70
CA HIS A 142 1.95 19.87 -7.67
C HIS A 142 0.54 19.97 -8.31
N GLY A 143 -0.36 19.07 -7.92
CA GLY A 143 -1.71 18.95 -8.48
C GLY A 143 -1.79 18.15 -9.79
N GLN A 144 -0.66 17.75 -10.40
CA GLN A 144 -0.65 16.89 -11.58
C GLN A 144 -1.14 15.48 -11.22
N ARG A 145 -1.90 14.86 -12.12
CA ARG A 145 -2.34 13.46 -11.97
C ARG A 145 -1.14 12.51 -12.00
N CYS A 146 -1.11 11.57 -11.06
CA CYS A 146 -0.08 10.53 -10.97
C CYS A 146 -0.70 9.12 -10.94
N GLY A 147 0.10 8.06 -10.73
CA GLY A 147 -0.39 6.69 -10.58
C GLY A 147 -1.28 6.48 -9.34
N PRO A 148 -1.75 5.26 -9.03
CA PRO A 148 -2.57 5.02 -7.83
C PRO A 148 -1.83 5.29 -6.50
N GLY A 149 -0.49 5.39 -6.51
CA GLY A 149 0.32 5.69 -5.32
C GLY A 149 -0.03 4.80 -4.12
N ASN A 150 0.11 5.35 -2.90
CA ASN A 150 -0.43 4.75 -1.68
C ASN A 150 -1.94 5.03 -1.52
N LEU A 151 -2.55 5.71 -2.49
CA LEU A 151 -3.94 6.20 -2.48
C LEU A 151 -4.85 5.34 -3.35
N GLU A 152 -4.49 4.07 -3.50
CA GLU A 152 -5.10 3.07 -4.38
C GLU A 152 -6.63 3.10 -4.30
N GLN A 153 -7.21 3.36 -3.14
CA GLN A 153 -8.65 3.25 -2.93
C GLN A 153 -9.46 4.48 -3.35
N VAL A 154 -8.84 5.61 -3.62
CA VAL A 154 -9.57 6.89 -3.65
C VAL A 154 -9.88 7.34 -5.07
N GLY A 155 -8.97 7.02 -6.00
CA GLY A 155 -9.07 7.45 -7.39
C GLY A 155 -8.82 8.95 -7.54
N ALA A 156 -8.18 9.30 -8.66
CA ALA A 156 -7.67 10.63 -8.95
C ALA A 156 -6.58 11.19 -8.01
N ALA A 157 -5.54 10.39 -7.74
CA ALA A 157 -4.37 10.84 -7.02
C ALA A 157 -3.60 11.96 -7.77
N THR A 158 -3.04 12.88 -7.01
CA THR A 158 -2.28 14.01 -7.52
C THR A 158 -0.96 14.14 -6.79
N CYS A 159 0.00 14.71 -7.50
CA CYS A 159 1.30 14.98 -6.98
C CYS A 159 1.22 16.07 -5.92
N LYS A 160 1.84 15.82 -4.79
CA LYS A 160 2.05 16.78 -3.73
C LYS A 160 3.44 16.55 -3.20
N ASP A 161 4.29 17.57 -3.34
CA ASP A 161 5.65 17.57 -2.81
C ASP A 161 6.43 16.35 -3.31
N GLY A 162 6.53 16.19 -4.63
CA GLY A 162 7.32 15.11 -5.25
C GLY A 162 6.73 13.70 -5.14
N ARG A 163 5.58 13.52 -4.46
CA ARG A 163 4.95 12.20 -4.26
C ARG A 163 3.50 12.18 -4.68
N CYS A 164 3.02 11.00 -5.05
CA CYS A 164 1.62 10.78 -5.39
C CYS A 164 0.75 10.55 -4.14
N ASP A 165 0.72 11.56 -3.27
CA ASP A 165 0.15 11.47 -1.92
C ASP A 165 -1.04 12.43 -1.68
N SER A 166 -1.51 13.14 -2.71
CA SER A 166 -2.75 13.95 -2.65
C SER A 166 -3.82 13.44 -3.62
N THR A 167 -4.98 14.10 -3.64
CA THR A 167 -6.06 13.84 -4.58
C THR A 167 -6.65 15.14 -5.10
N VAL A 168 -7.36 15.08 -6.22
CA VAL A 168 -8.12 16.23 -6.75
C VAL A 168 -9.10 16.85 -5.74
N CYS A 169 -9.63 16.05 -4.80
CA CYS A 169 -10.49 16.55 -3.74
C CYS A 169 -9.67 17.31 -2.67
N ARG A 170 -8.56 16.73 -2.21
CA ARG A 170 -7.71 17.33 -1.17
C ARG A 170 -7.06 18.62 -1.64
N ASP A 171 -6.64 18.67 -2.90
CA ASP A 171 -6.07 19.88 -3.52
C ASP A 171 -7.07 21.03 -3.55
N ALA A 172 -8.37 20.72 -3.63
CA ALA A 172 -9.47 21.68 -3.54
C ALA A 172 -9.93 21.95 -2.08
N GLY A 173 -9.23 21.45 -1.07
CA GLY A 173 -9.58 21.59 0.34
C GLY A 173 -10.78 20.73 0.79
N LEU A 174 -11.17 19.74 -0.01
CA LEU A 174 -12.26 18.80 0.28
C LEU A 174 -11.71 17.49 0.88
N GLU A 175 -12.61 16.64 1.37
CA GLU A 175 -12.31 15.28 1.77
C GLU A 175 -12.72 14.30 0.67
N ASP A 176 -11.94 13.24 0.51
CA ASP A 176 -12.31 12.13 -0.34
C ASP A 176 -13.50 11.36 0.25
N CYS A 177 -14.35 10.82 -0.63
CA CYS A 177 -15.45 9.97 -0.22
C CYS A 177 -15.90 9.04 -1.34
N HIS A 178 -16.69 8.02 -0.97
CA HIS A 178 -17.32 7.15 -1.95
C HIS A 178 -18.73 7.66 -2.25
N CYS A 179 -19.07 7.80 -3.54
CA CYS A 179 -20.42 8.18 -3.92
C CYS A 179 -21.46 7.13 -3.47
N ASP A 180 -22.67 7.59 -3.21
CA ASP A 180 -23.79 6.72 -2.87
C ASP A 180 -24.11 5.73 -4.00
N HIS A 181 -24.65 4.59 -3.61
CA HIS A 181 -24.87 3.41 -4.41
C HIS A 181 -25.75 3.60 -5.65
N LYS A 182 -26.53 4.69 -5.72
CA LYS A 182 -27.32 5.03 -6.90
C LYS A 182 -26.46 5.41 -8.10
N SER A 183 -25.25 5.94 -7.87
CA SER A 183 -24.29 6.22 -8.94
C SER A 183 -23.34 5.06 -9.21
N ARG A 184 -23.60 3.85 -8.67
CA ARG A 184 -22.74 2.66 -8.84
C ARG A 184 -22.36 2.42 -10.28
N ARG A 185 -23.18 2.80 -11.28
CA ARG A 185 -22.86 2.62 -12.71
C ARG A 185 -21.66 3.43 -13.20
N THR A 186 -21.18 4.43 -12.45
CA THR A 186 -20.05 5.27 -12.86
C THR A 186 -18.97 5.30 -11.79
N CYS A 187 -17.72 5.15 -12.22
CA CYS A 187 -16.52 5.27 -11.39
C CYS A 187 -16.04 6.72 -11.26
N LYS A 188 -16.97 7.67 -11.15
CA LYS A 188 -16.62 9.06 -10.92
C LYS A 188 -15.95 9.23 -9.55
N VAL A 189 -15.01 10.16 -9.48
CA VAL A 189 -14.40 10.59 -8.23
C VAL A 189 -15.38 11.47 -7.48
N CYS A 190 -15.43 11.29 -6.16
CA CYS A 190 -16.39 11.96 -5.30
C CYS A 190 -15.68 12.62 -4.12
N CYS A 191 -16.14 13.82 -3.80
CA CYS A 191 -15.62 14.65 -2.75
C CYS A 191 -16.75 15.04 -1.78
N LYS A 192 -16.39 15.44 -0.58
CA LYS A 192 -17.30 16.05 0.39
C LYS A 192 -16.60 17.21 1.07
N LYS A 193 -17.38 18.18 1.57
CA LYS A 193 -16.85 19.21 2.46
C LYS A 193 -16.36 18.55 3.75
N LYS A 194 -15.34 19.15 4.38
CA LYS A 194 -14.85 18.73 5.70
C LYS A 194 -15.96 18.81 6.75
N GLY A 195 -15.94 17.86 7.69
CA GLY A 195 -16.86 17.81 8.84
C GLY A 195 -17.98 16.76 8.75
N LYS A 196 -18.61 16.49 9.91
CA LYS A 196 -19.64 15.45 10.06
C LYS A 196 -20.92 15.78 9.29
N GLY A 197 -21.56 14.75 8.73
CA GLY A 197 -22.87 14.88 8.04
C GLY A 197 -22.82 15.53 6.65
N ARG A 198 -21.63 15.80 6.10
CA ARG A 198 -21.50 16.39 4.76
C ARG A 198 -21.76 15.33 3.68
N LYS A 199 -22.63 15.66 2.73
CA LYS A 199 -22.99 14.78 1.62
C LYS A 199 -21.79 14.59 0.68
N CYS A 200 -21.52 13.33 0.32
CA CYS A 200 -20.59 12.98 -0.74
C CYS A 200 -21.25 13.22 -2.10
N LEU A 201 -20.59 13.99 -2.97
CA LEU A 201 -21.05 14.32 -4.31
C LEU A 201 -19.91 14.11 -5.31
N SER A 202 -20.23 13.98 -6.59
CA SER A 202 -19.22 13.90 -7.64
C SER A 202 -18.34 15.15 -7.64
N ALA A 203 -17.06 14.99 -7.98
CA ALA A 203 -16.07 16.09 -7.99
C ALA A 203 -16.53 17.30 -8.83
N GLU A 204 -17.24 17.04 -9.94
CA GLU A 204 -17.83 18.06 -10.82
C GLU A 204 -18.84 18.97 -10.10
N SER A 205 -19.51 18.49 -9.05
CA SER A 205 -20.48 19.27 -8.26
C SER A 205 -19.79 20.36 -7.45
N PHE A 206 -18.47 20.24 -7.28
CA PHE A 206 -17.59 21.23 -6.66
C PHE A 206 -16.80 22.03 -7.71
N GLY A 207 -17.12 21.90 -8.99
CA GLY A 207 -16.40 22.56 -10.09
C GLY A 207 -15.11 21.88 -10.51
N LEU A 208 -14.78 20.72 -9.95
CA LEU A 208 -13.56 19.98 -10.29
C LEU A 208 -13.80 19.13 -11.54
N LYS A 209 -13.10 19.46 -12.63
CA LYS A 209 -13.26 18.82 -13.93
C LYS A 209 -11.91 18.41 -14.52
N SER A 210 -11.92 17.28 -15.22
CA SER A 210 -10.79 16.85 -16.04
C SER A 210 -10.80 17.60 -17.38
N ASN A 211 -9.62 18.02 -17.86
CA ASN A 211 -9.46 18.67 -19.16
C ASN A 211 -9.86 17.75 -20.33
N VAL A 212 -9.80 16.42 -20.14
CA VAL A 212 -10.04 15.45 -21.22
C VAL A 212 -11.50 14.98 -21.26
N SER A 213 -12.08 14.72 -20.10
CA SER A 213 -13.37 14.01 -20.00
C SER A 213 -14.45 14.79 -19.25
N ASN A 214 -14.22 16.05 -18.86
CA ASN A 214 -15.05 16.85 -17.93
C ASN A 214 -15.25 16.24 -16.54
N PHE A 215 -15.01 14.95 -16.35
CA PHE A 215 -15.14 14.22 -15.10
C PHE A 215 -13.80 13.57 -14.72
N PHE A 216 -13.51 13.53 -13.42
CA PHE A 216 -12.45 12.67 -12.90
C PHE A 216 -13.02 11.27 -12.64
N TYR A 217 -12.33 10.25 -13.14
CA TYR A 217 -12.65 8.85 -12.89
C TYR A 217 -11.63 8.23 -11.93
N ARG A 218 -12.09 7.25 -11.15
CA ARG A 218 -11.26 6.37 -10.34
C ARG A 218 -10.42 5.47 -11.25
N TYR A 219 -9.30 4.95 -10.74
CA TYR A 219 -8.45 4.06 -11.53
C TYR A 219 -9.20 2.78 -11.92
N PRO A 220 -8.93 2.24 -13.13
CA PRO A 220 -9.43 0.94 -13.53
C PRO A 220 -9.00 -0.16 -12.54
N GLY A 221 -9.86 -1.15 -12.33
CA GLY A 221 -9.64 -2.24 -11.38
C GLY A 221 -10.03 -1.94 -9.93
N LEU A 222 -10.39 -0.69 -9.61
CA LEU A 222 -10.86 -0.36 -8.26
C LEU A 222 -12.30 -0.83 -8.02
N PRO A 223 -12.61 -1.32 -6.81
CA PRO A 223 -13.97 -1.74 -6.48
C PRO A 223 -14.90 -0.51 -6.46
N CYS A 224 -16.01 -0.61 -7.16
CA CYS A 224 -17.04 0.44 -7.25
C CYS A 224 -18.39 -0.01 -6.67
N SER A 225 -18.54 -1.29 -6.35
CA SER A 225 -19.73 -1.84 -5.71
C SER A 225 -19.33 -2.85 -4.65
N THR A 226 -19.82 -2.65 -3.43
CA THR A 226 -19.61 -3.58 -2.30
C THR A 226 -20.55 -4.77 -2.32
N VAL A 227 -21.58 -4.75 -3.19
CA VAL A 227 -22.64 -5.78 -3.22
C VAL A 227 -22.44 -6.76 -4.38
N ASN A 228 -21.97 -6.29 -5.53
CA ASN A 228 -22.01 -7.05 -6.78
C ASN A 228 -20.64 -7.49 -7.30
N ASN A 229 -19.56 -7.34 -6.52
CA ASN A 229 -18.18 -7.62 -6.96
C ASN A 229 -17.85 -6.90 -8.30
N GLU A 230 -18.16 -5.61 -8.37
CA GLU A 230 -17.99 -4.79 -9.58
C GLU A 230 -16.77 -3.88 -9.47
N TYR A 231 -16.10 -3.66 -10.60
CA TYR A 231 -14.87 -2.90 -10.70
C TYR A 231 -14.95 -1.84 -11.79
N CYS A 232 -14.16 -0.79 -11.62
CA CYS A 232 -14.02 0.25 -12.62
C CYS A 232 -13.30 -0.28 -13.87
N ASP A 233 -13.88 -0.09 -15.03
CA ASP A 233 -13.18 -0.32 -16.30
C ASP A 233 -12.39 0.94 -16.74
N SER A 234 -11.70 0.83 -17.89
CA SER A 234 -10.93 1.93 -18.49
C SER A 234 -11.79 3.11 -18.96
N MET A 235 -13.09 2.91 -19.15
CA MET A 235 -14.05 3.94 -19.56
C MET A 235 -14.71 4.64 -18.37
N GLY A 236 -14.35 4.25 -17.14
CA GLY A 236 -14.95 4.81 -15.93
C GLY A 236 -16.36 4.30 -15.65
N THR A 237 -16.72 3.14 -16.19
CA THR A 237 -17.97 2.43 -15.91
C THR A 237 -17.72 1.36 -14.85
N CYS A 238 -18.67 1.17 -13.95
CA CYS A 238 -18.61 0.09 -12.97
C CYS A 238 -19.26 -1.16 -13.55
N THR A 239 -18.48 -2.23 -13.67
CA THR A 239 -18.91 -3.44 -14.34
C THR A 239 -18.72 -4.66 -13.44
N ALA A 240 -19.75 -5.52 -13.39
CA ALA A 240 -19.62 -6.88 -12.89
C ALA A 240 -18.72 -7.58 -13.88
N ARG A 241 -17.48 -7.86 -13.48
CA ARG A 241 -16.44 -8.27 -14.40
C ARG A 241 -16.79 -9.61 -15.07
N PHE A 242 -17.54 -9.60 -16.17
CA PHE A 242 -17.63 -10.66 -17.18
C PHE A 242 -18.20 -10.09 -18.50
N SER A 243 -17.29 -9.74 -19.42
CA SER A 243 -17.54 -9.65 -20.86
C SER A 243 -16.20 -9.76 -21.60
N GLY A 244 -15.74 -11.00 -21.87
CA GLY A 244 -15.02 -11.30 -23.11
C GLY A 244 -13.55 -10.87 -23.29
N GLY A 245 -12.71 -10.93 -22.27
CA GLY A 245 -11.25 -11.04 -22.46
C GLY A 245 -10.79 -12.37 -21.88
N SER A 246 -10.24 -13.26 -22.69
CA SER A 246 -9.83 -14.60 -22.27
C SER A 246 -8.93 -14.54 -21.03
N GLN A 247 -9.01 -15.57 -20.19
CA GLN A 247 -8.10 -15.83 -19.05
C GLN A 247 -6.60 -15.79 -19.40
N THR A 248 -6.24 -15.59 -20.67
CA THR A 248 -4.90 -15.32 -21.15
C THR A 248 -4.35 -13.97 -20.66
N ASP A 249 -5.15 -12.91 -20.56
CA ASP A 249 -4.57 -11.55 -20.47
C ASP A 249 -4.11 -11.18 -19.04
N ILE A 250 -4.77 -11.73 -18.02
CA ILE A 250 -4.33 -11.58 -16.62
C ILE A 250 -3.04 -12.39 -16.39
N PHE A 251 -2.94 -13.58 -17.00
CA PHE A 251 -1.74 -14.42 -16.93
C PHE A 251 -0.58 -13.82 -17.74
N TYR A 252 -0.83 -13.24 -18.92
CA TYR A 252 0.19 -12.58 -19.74
C TYR A 252 0.76 -11.33 -19.05
N SER A 253 -0.05 -10.53 -18.35
CA SER A 253 0.48 -9.35 -17.63
C SER A 253 1.35 -9.73 -16.41
N MET A 254 1.04 -10.82 -15.71
CA MET A 254 1.86 -11.30 -14.58
C MET A 254 3.15 -11.99 -15.01
N ILE A 255 3.20 -12.62 -16.20
CA ILE A 255 4.36 -13.41 -16.63
C ILE A 255 5.36 -12.59 -17.46
N VAL A 256 4.90 -11.65 -18.30
CA VAL A 256 5.81 -10.82 -19.12
C VAL A 256 6.65 -9.86 -18.25
N GLY A 257 6.14 -9.44 -17.08
CA GLY A 257 6.88 -8.61 -16.13
C GLY A 257 8.09 -9.29 -15.46
N LYS A 258 8.31 -10.60 -15.64
CA LYS A 258 9.45 -11.34 -15.08
C LYS A 258 10.37 -12.00 -16.12
N GLY A 259 10.23 -11.68 -17.41
CA GLY A 259 11.20 -12.07 -18.44
C GLY A 259 11.31 -13.59 -18.71
N MET A 260 10.28 -14.38 -18.41
CA MET A 260 10.26 -15.80 -18.78
C MET A 260 9.88 -15.97 -20.25
N SER A 261 10.72 -16.68 -21.02
CA SER A 261 10.48 -16.91 -22.44
C SER A 261 9.25 -17.80 -22.67
N THR A 262 8.52 -17.52 -23.75
CA THR A 262 7.31 -18.23 -24.20
C THR A 262 7.51 -19.75 -24.33
N LEU A 263 8.74 -20.21 -24.54
CA LEU A 263 9.09 -21.63 -24.63
C LEU A 263 8.95 -22.37 -23.29
N ALA A 264 9.19 -21.72 -22.15
CA ALA A 264 9.10 -22.36 -20.84
C ALA A 264 7.64 -22.71 -20.44
N LEU A 265 6.67 -21.90 -20.88
CA LEU A 265 5.25 -22.10 -20.59
C LEU A 265 4.65 -23.25 -21.40
N ILE A 266 5.09 -23.43 -22.65
CA ILE A 266 4.67 -24.55 -23.49
C ILE A 266 5.23 -25.85 -22.92
N SER A 267 6.49 -25.87 -22.45
CA SER A 267 7.04 -27.05 -21.78
C SER A 267 6.26 -27.42 -20.52
N TRP A 268 5.82 -26.45 -19.71
CA TRP A 268 5.09 -26.74 -18.48
C TRP A 268 3.67 -27.29 -18.72
N THR A 269 2.96 -26.75 -19.71
CA THR A 269 1.61 -27.22 -20.08
C THR A 269 1.64 -28.60 -20.74
N VAL A 270 2.66 -28.91 -21.53
CA VAL A 270 2.87 -30.23 -22.12
C VAL A 270 3.26 -31.26 -21.05
N LEU A 271 4.16 -30.91 -20.12
CA LEU A 271 4.53 -31.79 -19.01
C LEU A 271 3.34 -32.08 -18.09
N TRP A 272 2.48 -31.09 -17.81
CA TRP A 272 1.28 -31.28 -17.00
C TRP A 272 0.29 -32.25 -17.65
N ARG A 273 0.05 -32.13 -18.96
CA ARG A 273 -0.81 -33.07 -19.70
C ARG A 273 -0.23 -34.49 -19.75
N ILE A 274 1.08 -34.64 -19.94
CA ILE A 274 1.75 -35.97 -19.96
C ILE A 274 1.69 -36.63 -18.57
N MET A 275 1.81 -35.86 -17.48
CA MET A 275 1.77 -36.39 -16.13
C MET A 275 0.35 -36.80 -15.68
N CYS A 276 -0.69 -36.09 -16.13
CA CYS A 276 -2.08 -36.49 -15.85
C CYS A 276 -2.53 -37.72 -16.65
N LEU A 277 -2.04 -37.90 -17.88
CA LEU A 277 -2.36 -39.06 -18.73
C LEU A 277 -1.70 -40.37 -18.28
N ARG A 278 -0.74 -40.33 -17.34
CA ARG A 278 -0.13 -41.54 -16.75
C ARG A 278 -0.77 -41.96 -15.42
N PHE A 279 -1.80 -41.26 -14.96
CA PHE A 279 -2.53 -41.54 -13.71
C PHE A 279 -4.00 -41.91 -13.92
N ILE A 280 -4.40 -42.18 -15.18
CA ILE A 280 -5.62 -42.93 -15.57
C ILE A 280 -5.15 -44.26 -16.15
#